data_AF-A0A1E9AXS8-F1
#
_entry.id   AF-A0A1E9AXS8-F1
#
_cell.length_a   1.000
_cell.length_b   1.000
_cell.length_c   1.000
_cell.angle_alpha   90.00
_cell.angle_beta   90.00
_cell.angle_gamma   90.00
#
_symmetry.space_group_name_H-M   'P 1'
#
loop_
_entity.id
_entity.type
_entity.pdbx_description
1 polymer ?
#
loop_
_entity_poly.entity_id
_entity_poly.type
_entity_poly.pdbx_seq_one_letter_code
_entity_poly.pdbx_strand_id
1 'polypeptide(L)'
;MQSEFLESAEFYNRRYHNFSSYVIFPSFILFLFLIVFSIFAQKEISLTAGATVEPARIIATIQSSSNSKIVANHLAENKFVKQGDLLVQYQEGAEAVQAENYASQLEMLKDQKVQLEYLKASLQSGSDQFPEADKFGYQHSFLDYLNQAASLRSQVEQQNASISSQNAAASGSQTELGNLIGETQSKIKEYQQAKSAIQADGVLESDHPAYVIYQSYQSTKEQGSEAKQQALSQLDAHITQLESTLAGYRVQYAGSGAQQAYASGLGSQLESLKSQQLAKVGQELTLLDQKILEVESGKKIQGNLLEKGKITATEDGVLHLNPEHSRSTIIPEGTILAHLFPQLARERKAKLTAYISSKEVADLKHGNEVRFTTVTDANKQLVLTSKITNIDTSATQTEKGNFFKLEAETDLNAEQAEKLRYGLEGRLTMITGRKSFLRYYLDRFLKQE
;
A
#
# COMPACT_ATOMS: atom_id res chain seq x y z
N MET A 1 -38.40 19.13 124.70
CA MET A 1 -38.10 18.44 123.42
C MET A 1 -38.61 19.31 122.29
N GLN A 2 -37.67 19.83 121.49
CA GLN A 2 -37.74 20.32 120.11
C GLN A 2 -38.78 21.40 119.73
N SER A 3 -38.35 22.66 119.88
CA SER A 3 -38.91 23.86 119.27
C SER A 3 -37.96 24.40 118.18
N GLU A 4 -37.50 23.55 117.26
CA GLU A 4 -36.59 23.94 116.15
C GLU A 4 -37.09 23.53 114.76
N PHE A 5 -38.26 22.89 114.64
CA PHE A 5 -38.78 22.41 113.35
C PHE A 5 -39.91 23.26 112.73
N LEU A 6 -40.28 24.40 113.35
CA LEU A 6 -41.40 25.23 112.92
C LEU A 6 -41.03 26.64 112.43
N GLU A 7 -39.74 26.97 112.34
CA GLU A 7 -39.27 28.28 111.84
C GLU A 7 -38.88 28.30 110.35
N SER A 8 -38.83 27.14 109.70
CA SER A 8 -38.33 26.99 108.32
C SER A 8 -39.42 26.92 107.25
N ALA A 9 -40.70 26.81 107.61
CA ALA A 9 -41.82 26.74 106.65
C ALA A 9 -42.47 28.11 106.34
N GLU A 10 -42.50 29.05 107.30
CA GLU A 10 -43.13 30.36 107.08
C GLU A 10 -42.30 31.29 106.19
N PHE A 11 -40.97 31.20 106.22
CA PHE A 11 -40.10 32.06 105.41
C PHE A 11 -40.18 31.75 103.91
N TYR A 12 -40.44 30.49 103.54
CA TYR A 12 -40.57 30.08 102.14
C TYR A 12 -41.88 30.54 101.51
N ASN A 13 -42.96 30.60 102.29
CA ASN A 13 -44.30 30.85 101.78
C ASN A 13 -44.56 32.34 101.47
N ARG A 14 -43.83 33.26 102.13
CA ARG A 14 -44.06 34.72 101.99
C ARG A 14 -43.25 35.39 100.87
N ARG A 15 -42.17 34.78 100.37
CA ARG A 15 -41.32 35.36 99.29
C ARG A 15 -41.52 34.72 97.91
N TYR A 16 -41.99 33.48 97.84
CA TYR A 16 -42.09 32.72 96.58
C TYR A 16 -43.51 32.30 96.20
N HIS A 17 -44.55 32.94 96.74
CA HIS A 17 -45.95 32.58 96.49
C HIS A 17 -46.33 32.57 94.99
N ASN A 18 -45.65 33.39 94.17
CA ASN A 18 -45.87 33.46 92.72
C ASN A 18 -44.72 32.89 91.86
N PHE A 19 -43.64 32.38 92.46
CA PHE A 19 -42.46 31.90 91.71
C PHE A 19 -42.80 30.69 90.85
N SER A 20 -43.59 29.76 91.41
CA SER A 20 -44.13 28.63 90.65
C SER A 20 -44.93 29.13 89.44
N SER A 21 -45.74 30.17 89.56
CA SER A 21 -46.53 30.67 88.42
C SER A 21 -45.67 31.33 87.33
N TYR A 22 -44.67 32.13 87.72
CA TYR A 22 -43.74 32.78 86.78
C TYR A 22 -42.78 31.84 86.06
N VAL A 23 -42.55 30.63 86.59
CA VAL A 23 -41.73 29.60 85.93
C VAL A 23 -42.61 28.61 85.17
N ILE A 24 -43.71 28.14 85.79
CA ILE A 24 -44.59 27.11 85.23
C ILE A 24 -45.36 27.64 84.02
N PHE A 25 -45.90 28.85 84.06
CA PHE A 25 -46.72 29.38 82.96
C PHE A 25 -45.94 29.60 81.65
N PRO A 26 -44.77 30.28 81.63
CA PRO A 26 -43.96 30.38 80.42
C PRO A 26 -43.36 29.03 80.00
N SER A 27 -43.03 28.14 80.93
CA SER A 27 -42.61 26.77 80.59
C SER A 27 -43.73 25.96 79.94
N PHE A 28 -44.98 26.13 80.40
CA PHE A 28 -46.16 25.49 79.82
C PHE A 28 -46.46 26.05 78.43
N ILE A 29 -46.34 27.37 78.22
CA ILE A 29 -46.46 27.99 76.90
C ILE A 29 -45.35 27.49 75.97
N LEU A 30 -44.11 27.41 76.44
CA LEU A 30 -42.99 26.86 75.66
C LEU A 30 -43.22 25.39 75.31
N PHE A 31 -43.75 24.60 76.23
CA PHE A 31 -44.11 23.21 75.99
C PHE A 31 -45.24 23.08 74.95
N LEU A 32 -46.30 23.89 75.06
CA LEU A 32 -47.37 23.95 74.07
C LEU A 32 -46.84 24.39 72.70
N PHE A 33 -45.94 25.39 72.68
CA PHE A 33 -45.26 25.83 71.47
C PHE A 33 -44.42 24.72 70.85
N LEU A 34 -43.67 23.94 71.63
CA LEU A 34 -42.90 22.81 71.12
C LEU A 34 -43.81 21.70 70.57
N ILE A 35 -44.98 21.45 71.17
CA ILE A 35 -45.96 20.50 70.63
C ILE A 35 -46.49 20.99 69.28
N VAL A 36 -46.95 22.24 69.22
CA VAL A 36 -47.47 22.86 67.99
C VAL A 36 -46.37 22.90 66.91
N PHE A 37 -45.17 23.34 67.27
CA PHE A 37 -44.01 23.35 66.39
C PHE A 37 -43.68 21.94 65.90
N SER A 38 -43.71 20.92 66.76
CA SER A 38 -43.44 19.54 66.35
C SER A 38 -44.48 18.98 65.37
N ILE A 39 -45.73 19.45 65.45
CA ILE A 39 -46.82 19.08 64.52
C ILE A 39 -46.66 19.80 63.17
N PHE A 40 -46.34 21.08 63.16
CA PHE A 40 -46.30 21.90 61.94
C PHE A 40 -44.94 21.97 61.25
N ALA A 41 -43.85 21.92 62.02
CA ALA A 41 -42.51 21.93 61.47
C ALA A 41 -42.26 20.62 60.72
N GLN A 42 -41.81 20.75 59.48
CA GLN A 42 -41.50 19.63 58.60
C GLN A 42 -40.00 19.38 58.60
N LYS A 43 -39.61 18.12 58.78
CA LYS A 43 -38.26 17.62 58.61
C LYS A 43 -38.18 16.87 57.28
N GLU A 44 -37.16 17.20 56.49
CA GLU A 44 -36.86 16.50 55.24
C GLU A 44 -36.26 15.12 55.56
N ILE A 45 -36.78 14.09 54.90
CA ILE A 45 -36.21 12.75 54.92
C ILE A 45 -35.28 12.67 53.71
N SER A 46 -34.00 12.49 54.01
CA SER A 46 -32.97 12.38 52.99
C SER A 46 -32.45 10.96 52.93
N LEU A 47 -32.47 10.40 51.73
CA LEU A 47 -31.72 9.20 51.40
C LEU A 47 -30.28 9.60 51.07
N THR A 48 -29.28 8.93 51.65
CA THR A 48 -27.87 9.19 51.36
C THR A 48 -27.16 7.93 50.88
N ALA A 49 -26.50 8.01 49.72
CA ALA A 49 -25.68 6.95 49.17
C ALA A 49 -24.28 7.46 48.81
N GLY A 50 -23.28 6.57 48.85
CA GLY A 50 -21.98 6.85 48.26
C GLY A 50 -22.08 6.84 46.74
N ALA A 51 -21.48 7.83 46.09
CA ALA A 51 -21.49 7.94 44.63
C ALA A 51 -20.11 8.33 44.10
N THR A 52 -19.82 7.87 42.89
CA THR A 52 -18.59 8.14 42.16
C THR A 52 -18.88 8.88 40.86
N VAL A 53 -17.94 9.74 40.45
CA VAL A 53 -17.98 10.40 39.15
C VAL A 53 -17.41 9.46 38.09
N GLU A 54 -18.25 9.05 37.15
CA GLU A 54 -17.91 8.19 36.03
C GLU A 54 -18.04 8.94 34.68
N PRO A 55 -17.31 8.52 33.64
CA PRO A 55 -17.46 9.08 32.31
C PRO A 55 -18.81 8.71 31.70
N ALA A 56 -19.40 9.62 30.92
CA ALA A 56 -20.63 9.33 30.17
C ALA A 56 -20.40 8.26 29.09
N ARG A 57 -19.19 8.22 28.52
CA ARG A 57 -18.72 7.22 27.55
C ARG A 57 -17.20 7.08 27.61
N ILE A 58 -16.71 5.95 27.14
CA ILE A 58 -15.29 5.73 26.91
C ILE A 58 -14.99 6.15 25.47
N ILE A 59 -14.05 7.08 25.27
CA ILE A 59 -13.65 7.53 23.93
C ILE A 59 -12.83 6.43 23.26
N ALA A 60 -11.82 5.92 23.96
CA ALA A 60 -10.94 4.87 23.45
C ALA A 60 -10.43 3.98 24.58
N THR A 61 -10.13 2.74 24.25
CA THR A 61 -9.43 1.81 25.14
C THR A 61 -8.00 1.66 24.63
N ILE A 62 -7.04 2.00 25.48
CA ILE A 62 -5.62 1.91 25.17
C ILE A 62 -5.13 0.53 25.62
N GLN A 63 -4.78 -0.31 24.64
CA GLN A 63 -4.30 -1.66 24.86
C GLN A 63 -2.82 -1.78 24.50
N SER A 64 -2.12 -2.71 25.15
CA SER A 64 -0.75 -3.05 24.80
C SER A 64 -0.70 -3.57 23.36
N SER A 65 0.15 -2.97 22.53
CA SER A 65 0.28 -3.30 21.11
C SER A 65 1.45 -4.25 20.81
N SER A 66 2.25 -4.59 21.84
CA SER A 66 3.43 -5.43 21.72
C SER A 66 3.75 -6.14 23.03
N ASN A 67 4.38 -7.32 22.92
CA ASN A 67 4.95 -8.06 24.06
C ASN A 67 6.36 -7.59 24.46
N SER A 68 6.91 -6.60 23.74
CA SER A 68 8.24 -6.06 24.00
C SER A 68 8.29 -5.23 25.29
N LYS A 69 9.52 -4.95 25.76
CA LYS A 69 9.73 -4.08 26.93
C LYS A 69 9.33 -2.63 26.62
N ILE A 70 8.65 -1.98 27.55
CA ILE A 70 8.33 -0.55 27.49
C ILE A 70 9.60 0.26 27.85
N VAL A 71 10.00 1.17 26.96
CA VAL A 71 11.15 2.07 27.15
C VAL A 71 10.71 3.46 27.59
N ALA A 72 9.57 3.95 27.10
CA ALA A 72 8.96 5.18 27.58
C ALA A 72 7.49 4.95 27.91
N ASN A 73 7.07 5.39 29.10
CA ASN A 73 5.69 5.37 29.55
C ASN A 73 5.28 6.79 29.95
N HIS A 74 4.34 7.36 29.20
CA HIS A 74 3.78 8.69 29.44
C HIS A 74 2.35 8.64 29.98
N LEU A 75 1.84 7.45 30.30
CA LEU A 75 0.54 7.25 30.93
C LEU A 75 0.60 7.73 32.39
N ALA A 76 -0.32 8.62 32.74
CA ALA A 76 -0.52 9.06 34.13
C ALA A 76 -2.00 9.34 34.38
N GLU A 77 -2.45 9.03 35.61
CA GLU A 77 -3.85 9.18 36.01
C GLU A 77 -4.30 10.64 35.92
N ASN A 78 -5.50 10.87 35.39
CA ASN A 78 -6.07 12.21 35.18
C ASN A 78 -5.21 13.14 34.29
N LYS A 79 -4.29 12.60 33.49
CA LYS A 79 -3.50 13.40 32.54
C LYS A 79 -4.31 13.66 31.28
N PHE A 80 -4.37 14.92 30.87
CA PHE A 80 -4.92 15.31 29.57
C PHE A 80 -3.91 15.02 28.45
N VAL A 81 -4.38 14.40 27.38
CA VAL A 81 -3.62 14.11 26.16
C VAL A 81 -4.38 14.60 24.95
N LYS A 82 -3.63 15.03 23.94
CA LYS A 82 -4.16 15.43 22.63
C LYS A 82 -4.04 14.29 21.64
N GLN A 83 -4.87 14.32 20.61
CA GLN A 83 -4.74 13.42 19.47
C GLN A 83 -3.30 13.43 18.92
N GLY A 84 -2.71 12.24 18.77
CA GLY A 84 -1.35 12.03 18.29
C GLY A 84 -0.26 12.06 19.37
N ASP A 85 -0.58 12.41 20.63
CA ASP A 85 0.41 12.37 21.71
C ASP A 85 0.92 10.94 21.94
N LEU A 86 2.24 10.80 22.10
CA LEU A 86 2.88 9.53 22.42
C LEU A 86 2.54 9.10 23.86
N LEU A 87 1.95 7.92 23.99
CA LEU A 87 1.53 7.36 25.27
C LEU A 87 2.54 6.32 25.78
N VAL A 88 2.90 5.37 24.93
CA VAL A 88 3.84 4.28 25.27
C VAL A 88 4.75 4.02 24.08
N GLN A 89 6.03 3.83 24.36
CA GLN A 89 7.05 3.43 23.40
C GLN A 89 7.67 2.10 23.85
N TYR A 90 7.62 1.11 22.96
CA TYR A 90 8.30 -0.17 23.16
C TYR A 90 9.73 -0.11 22.63
N GLN A 91 10.57 -1.02 23.12
CA GLN A 91 11.93 -1.20 22.65
C GLN A 91 11.90 -1.61 21.18
N GLU A 92 12.49 -0.76 20.32
CA GLU A 92 12.71 -1.08 18.92
C GLU A 92 13.76 -2.20 18.83
N GLY A 93 13.40 -3.30 18.17
CA GLY A 93 14.26 -4.45 17.98
C GLY A 93 14.88 -4.46 16.58
N ALA A 94 15.00 -5.66 16.01
CA ALA A 94 15.56 -5.83 14.66
C ALA A 94 14.66 -5.25 13.55
N GLU A 95 13.40 -4.90 13.86
CA GLU A 95 12.39 -4.44 12.90
C GLU A 95 12.82 -3.16 12.17
N ALA A 96 13.48 -2.22 12.87
CA ALA A 96 13.95 -0.97 12.29
C ALA A 96 15.08 -1.22 11.27
N VAL A 97 16.02 -2.09 11.62
CA VAL A 97 17.12 -2.51 10.74
C VAL A 97 16.57 -3.27 9.53
N GLN A 98 15.57 -4.14 9.72
CA GLN A 98 14.94 -4.86 8.62
C GLN A 98 14.15 -3.92 7.69
N ALA A 99 13.43 -2.94 8.22
CA ALA A 99 12.74 -1.94 7.41
C ALA A 99 13.70 -1.14 6.53
N GLU A 100 14.87 -0.77 7.06
CA GLU A 100 15.93 -0.09 6.32
C GLU A 100 16.56 -0.99 5.24
N ASN A 101 16.82 -2.26 5.56
CA ASN A 101 17.31 -3.24 4.60
C ASN A 101 16.34 -3.42 3.43
N TYR A 102 15.03 -3.54 3.71
CA TYR A 102 14.02 -3.60 2.65
C TYR A 102 13.94 -2.30 1.85
N ALA A 103 14.11 -1.14 2.49
CA ALA A 103 14.13 0.14 1.78
C ALA A 103 15.31 0.23 0.80
N SER A 104 16.51 -0.17 1.24
CA SER A 104 17.72 -0.21 0.41
C SER A 104 17.59 -1.19 -0.76
N GLN A 105 17.07 -2.41 -0.50
CA GLN A 105 16.83 -3.41 -1.55
C GLN A 105 15.81 -2.90 -2.58
N LEU A 106 14.75 -2.25 -2.12
CA LEU A 106 13.71 -1.71 -2.98
C LEU A 106 14.23 -0.58 -3.88
N GLU A 107 15.09 0.29 -3.35
CA GLU A 107 15.74 1.34 -4.14
C GLU A 107 16.63 0.73 -5.24
N MET A 108 17.45 -0.27 -4.89
CA MET A 108 18.28 -0.99 -5.86
C MET A 108 17.44 -1.65 -6.96
N LEU A 109 16.36 -2.36 -6.61
CA LEU A 109 15.49 -3.03 -7.58
C LEU A 109 14.75 -2.04 -8.47
N LYS A 110 14.34 -0.87 -7.94
CA LYS A 110 13.72 0.20 -8.73
C LYS A 110 14.71 0.84 -9.69
N ASP A 111 15.95 1.09 -9.25
CA ASP A 111 17.03 1.57 -10.12
C ASP A 111 17.29 0.55 -11.25
N GLN A 112 17.42 -0.74 -10.92
CA GLN A 112 17.57 -1.81 -11.90
C GLN A 112 16.44 -1.83 -12.93
N LYS A 113 15.18 -1.62 -12.49
CA LYS A 113 14.01 -1.60 -13.38
C LYS A 113 14.09 -0.45 -14.38
N VAL A 114 14.47 0.73 -13.92
CA VAL A 114 14.64 1.91 -14.79
C VAL A 114 15.71 1.65 -15.84
N GLN A 115 16.86 1.08 -15.44
CA GLN A 115 17.95 0.75 -16.38
C GLN A 115 17.54 -0.31 -17.40
N LEU A 116 16.72 -1.29 -16.99
CA LEU A 116 16.20 -2.31 -17.89
C LEU A 116 15.14 -1.75 -18.87
N GLU A 117 14.35 -0.75 -18.47
CA GLU A 117 13.47 -0.01 -19.38
C GLU A 117 14.27 0.83 -20.40
N TYR A 118 15.43 1.40 -20.02
CA TYR A 118 16.34 2.03 -20.99
C TYR A 118 16.88 1.02 -22.01
N LEU A 119 17.22 -0.21 -21.60
CA LEU A 119 17.61 -1.27 -22.53
C LEU A 119 16.49 -1.55 -23.53
N LYS A 120 15.26 -1.71 -23.05
CA LYS A 120 14.08 -1.94 -23.89
C LYS A 120 13.86 -0.79 -24.89
N ALA A 121 13.94 0.46 -24.44
CA ALA A 121 13.83 1.64 -25.30
C ALA A 121 14.97 1.70 -26.33
N SER A 122 16.19 1.32 -25.94
CA SER A 122 17.35 1.27 -26.82
C SER A 122 17.17 0.21 -27.92
N LEU A 123 16.69 -0.98 -27.56
CA LEU A 123 16.36 -2.05 -28.52
C LEU A 123 15.22 -1.64 -29.47
N GLN A 124 14.22 -0.92 -28.97
CA GLN A 124 13.09 -0.45 -29.79
C GLN A 124 13.49 0.64 -30.78
N SER A 125 14.23 1.65 -30.31
CA SER A 125 14.68 2.79 -31.13
C SER A 125 15.88 2.46 -32.03
N GLY A 126 16.70 1.47 -31.66
CA GLY A 126 17.96 1.15 -32.32
C GLY A 126 19.11 2.10 -31.98
N SER A 127 18.98 2.90 -30.92
CA SER A 127 20.00 3.86 -30.46
C SER A 127 20.15 3.80 -28.94
N ASP A 128 21.32 4.17 -28.42
CA ASP A 128 21.56 4.19 -26.98
C ASP A 128 20.68 5.25 -26.29
N GLN A 129 19.83 4.81 -25.35
CA GLN A 129 18.94 5.67 -24.57
C GLN A 129 19.38 5.81 -23.10
N PHE A 130 20.54 5.27 -22.73
CA PHE A 130 21.05 5.37 -21.37
C PHE A 130 21.60 6.79 -21.12
N PRO A 131 21.12 7.51 -20.09
CA PRO A 131 21.60 8.86 -19.78
C PRO A 131 23.01 8.84 -19.18
N GLU A 132 23.34 7.80 -18.43
CA GLU A 132 24.63 7.59 -17.77
C GLU A 132 25.00 6.11 -17.83
N ALA A 133 26.26 5.81 -17.50
CA ALA A 133 26.75 4.43 -17.45
C ALA A 133 25.95 3.62 -16.42
N ASP A 134 25.41 2.49 -16.87
CA ASP A 134 24.57 1.65 -16.04
C ASP A 134 25.39 0.79 -15.07
N LYS A 135 24.79 0.40 -13.94
CA LYS A 135 25.45 -0.41 -12.89
C LYS A 135 25.24 -1.92 -13.06
N PHE A 136 24.41 -2.33 -14.03
CA PHE A 136 23.87 -3.69 -14.14
C PHE A 136 24.34 -4.43 -15.41
N GLY A 137 25.06 -3.76 -16.31
CA GLY A 137 25.56 -4.29 -17.58
C GLY A 137 24.53 -4.27 -18.72
N TYR A 138 23.43 -3.53 -18.57
CA TYR A 138 22.38 -3.46 -19.58
C TYR A 138 22.80 -2.62 -20.79
N GLN A 139 23.59 -1.56 -20.61
CA GLN A 139 24.14 -0.79 -21.73
C GLN A 139 25.08 -1.68 -22.56
N HIS A 140 25.91 -2.50 -21.90
CA HIS A 140 26.76 -3.47 -22.59
C HIS A 140 25.94 -4.51 -23.35
N SER A 141 24.84 -5.00 -22.76
CA SER A 141 23.93 -5.92 -23.42
C SER A 141 23.31 -5.33 -24.70
N PHE A 142 23.06 -4.02 -24.74
CA PHE A 142 22.64 -3.32 -25.96
C PHE A 142 23.75 -3.26 -27.01
N LEU A 143 24.99 -2.97 -26.60
CA LEU A 143 26.15 -2.99 -27.50
C LEU A 143 26.36 -4.38 -28.11
N ASP A 144 26.21 -5.44 -27.31
CA ASP A 144 26.29 -6.82 -27.80
C ASP A 144 25.22 -7.13 -28.85
N TYR A 145 24.00 -6.62 -28.68
CA TYR A 145 22.95 -6.72 -29.68
C TYR A 145 23.33 -5.99 -30.98
N LEU A 146 23.88 -4.77 -30.89
CA LEU A 146 24.35 -4.02 -32.06
C LEU A 146 25.45 -4.76 -32.80
N ASN A 147 26.41 -5.36 -32.08
CA ASN A 147 27.49 -6.16 -32.64
C ASN A 147 26.97 -7.41 -33.35
N GLN A 148 26.00 -8.12 -32.76
CA GLN A 148 25.36 -9.27 -33.40
C GLN A 148 24.62 -8.86 -34.69
N ALA A 149 23.87 -7.75 -34.65
CA ALA A 149 23.18 -7.22 -35.81
C ALA A 149 24.16 -6.77 -36.91
N ALA A 150 25.29 -6.17 -36.54
CA ALA A 150 26.35 -5.78 -37.48
C ALA A 150 27.02 -7.01 -38.13
N SER A 151 27.28 -8.06 -37.34
CA SER A 151 27.83 -9.32 -37.85
C SER A 151 26.91 -9.96 -38.89
N LEU A 152 25.60 -10.03 -38.63
CA LEU A 152 24.60 -10.53 -39.59
C LEU A 152 24.59 -9.73 -40.89
N ARG A 153 24.65 -8.39 -40.80
CA ARG A 153 24.71 -7.51 -41.98
C ARG A 153 25.98 -7.77 -42.80
N SER A 154 27.13 -7.85 -42.14
CA SER A 154 28.42 -8.12 -42.77
C SER A 154 28.44 -9.48 -43.49
N GLN A 155 27.87 -10.52 -42.87
CA GLN A 155 27.79 -11.84 -43.48
C GLN A 155 26.96 -11.83 -44.78
N VAL A 156 25.80 -11.16 -44.76
CA VAL A 156 24.94 -11.03 -45.95
C VAL A 156 25.60 -10.17 -47.03
N GLU A 157 26.30 -9.11 -46.64
CA GLU A 157 27.05 -8.26 -47.58
C GLU A 157 28.17 -9.03 -48.28
N GLN A 158 28.95 -9.82 -47.53
CA GLN A 158 29.98 -10.69 -48.10
C GLN A 158 29.39 -11.75 -49.06
N GLN A 159 28.25 -12.35 -48.67
CA GLN A 159 27.55 -13.31 -49.53
C GLN A 159 27.07 -12.65 -50.83
N ASN A 160 26.48 -11.45 -50.74
CA ASN A 160 26.01 -10.70 -51.90
C ASN A 160 27.15 -10.21 -52.78
N ALA A 161 28.29 -9.82 -52.21
CA ALA A 161 29.49 -9.47 -52.98
C ALA A 161 30.01 -10.69 -53.77
N SER A 162 30.02 -11.88 -53.16
CA SER A 162 30.38 -13.12 -53.85
C SER A 162 29.41 -13.46 -54.98
N ILE A 163 28.09 -13.37 -54.74
CA ILE A 163 27.05 -13.57 -55.77
C ILE A 163 27.22 -12.55 -56.91
N SER A 164 27.46 -11.29 -56.58
CA SER A 164 27.69 -10.24 -57.58
C SER A 164 28.89 -10.56 -58.46
N SER A 165 30.01 -11.00 -57.87
CA SER A 165 31.20 -11.40 -58.62
C SER A 165 30.95 -12.62 -59.52
N GLN A 166 30.20 -13.61 -59.03
CA GLN A 166 29.84 -14.80 -59.81
C GLN A 166 28.92 -14.44 -60.99
N ASN A 167 27.91 -13.61 -60.75
CA ASN A 167 27.00 -13.13 -61.79
C ASN A 167 27.73 -12.30 -62.86
N ALA A 168 28.68 -11.46 -62.45
CA ALA A 168 29.52 -10.70 -63.38
C ALA A 168 30.40 -11.64 -64.24
N ALA A 169 31.02 -12.65 -63.64
CA ALA A 169 31.84 -13.63 -64.37
C ALA A 169 31.01 -14.49 -65.33
N ALA A 170 29.80 -14.90 -64.93
CA ALA A 170 28.84 -15.60 -65.77
C ALA A 170 28.43 -14.74 -66.98
N SER A 171 28.02 -13.49 -66.73
CA SER A 171 27.65 -12.54 -67.79
C SER A 171 28.82 -12.23 -68.75
N GLY A 172 30.04 -12.07 -68.22
CA GLY A 172 31.24 -11.89 -69.03
C GLY A 172 31.52 -13.10 -69.92
N SER A 173 31.44 -14.31 -69.36
CA SER A 173 31.61 -15.57 -70.12
C SER A 173 30.55 -15.74 -71.19
N GLN A 174 29.30 -15.38 -70.89
CA GLN A 174 28.21 -15.41 -71.86
C GLN A 174 28.44 -14.42 -73.01
N THR A 175 28.93 -13.21 -72.71
CA THR A 175 29.26 -12.20 -73.73
C THR A 175 30.37 -12.70 -74.66
N GLU A 176 31.44 -13.26 -74.10
CA GLU A 176 32.57 -13.79 -74.87
C GLU A 176 32.14 -14.97 -75.78
N LEU A 177 31.35 -15.91 -75.24
CA LEU A 177 30.77 -16.99 -76.04
C LEU A 177 29.84 -16.46 -77.13
N GLY A 178 29.09 -15.38 -76.87
CA GLY A 178 28.28 -14.70 -77.87
C GLY A 178 29.12 -14.14 -79.02
N ASN A 179 30.27 -13.53 -78.71
CA ASN A 179 31.22 -13.04 -79.70
C ASN A 179 31.78 -14.20 -80.55
N LEU A 180 32.25 -15.28 -79.93
CA LEU A 180 32.76 -16.47 -80.63
C LEU A 180 31.70 -17.12 -81.53
N ILE A 181 30.44 -17.17 -81.07
CA ILE A 181 29.30 -17.63 -81.88
C ILE A 181 29.11 -16.73 -83.11
N GLY A 182 29.16 -15.41 -82.92
CA GLY A 182 29.03 -14.43 -84.01
C GLY A 182 30.15 -14.55 -85.04
N GLU A 183 31.41 -14.62 -84.60
CA GLU A 183 32.57 -14.80 -85.46
C GLU A 183 32.51 -16.12 -86.24
N THR A 184 32.16 -17.23 -85.57
CA THR A 184 32.05 -18.54 -86.21
C THR A 184 30.92 -18.55 -87.25
N GLN A 185 29.79 -17.89 -86.97
CA GLN A 185 28.72 -17.72 -87.95
C GLN A 185 29.15 -16.89 -89.16
N SER A 186 29.98 -15.85 -88.98
CA SER A 186 30.54 -15.07 -90.10
C SER A 186 31.42 -15.95 -90.99
N LYS A 187 32.35 -16.69 -90.39
CA LYS A 187 33.22 -17.62 -91.13
C LYS A 187 32.42 -18.65 -91.91
N ILE A 188 31.40 -19.26 -91.31
CA ILE A 188 30.52 -20.21 -92.04
C ILE A 188 29.90 -19.54 -93.27
N LYS A 189 29.41 -18.29 -93.16
CA LYS A 189 28.86 -17.55 -94.31
C LYS A 189 29.92 -17.28 -95.39
N GLU A 190 31.13 -16.89 -95.02
CA GLU A 190 32.24 -16.68 -95.97
C GLU A 190 32.57 -17.98 -96.73
N TYR A 191 32.72 -19.11 -96.03
CA TYR A 191 32.95 -20.40 -96.70
C TYR A 191 31.77 -20.85 -97.59
N GLN A 192 30.52 -20.55 -97.19
CA GLN A 192 29.34 -20.78 -98.03
C GLN A 192 29.35 -19.89 -99.28
N GLN A 193 29.76 -18.62 -99.18
CA GLN A 193 29.91 -17.73 -100.34
C GLN A 193 30.96 -18.27 -101.32
N ALA A 194 32.12 -18.72 -100.83
CA ALA A 194 33.13 -19.36 -101.67
C ALA A 194 32.62 -20.64 -102.36
N LYS A 195 31.82 -21.44 -101.65
CA LYS A 195 31.15 -22.62 -102.23
C LYS A 195 30.21 -22.21 -103.37
N SER A 196 29.37 -21.20 -103.16
CA SER A 196 28.47 -20.67 -104.19
C SER A 196 29.23 -20.08 -105.39
N ALA A 197 30.33 -19.37 -105.16
CA ALA A 197 31.17 -18.83 -106.21
C ALA A 197 31.79 -19.93 -107.09
N ILE A 198 32.30 -21.01 -106.48
CA ILE A 198 32.83 -22.17 -107.24
C ILE A 198 31.70 -22.91 -107.97
N GLN A 199 30.50 -23.02 -107.39
CA GLN A 199 29.35 -23.64 -108.05
C GLN A 199 28.91 -22.87 -109.30
N ALA A 200 28.87 -21.54 -109.22
CA ALA A 200 28.46 -20.65 -110.30
C ALA A 200 29.59 -20.24 -111.27
N ASP A 201 30.80 -20.82 -111.11
CA ASP A 201 32.02 -20.46 -111.85
C ASP A 201 32.38 -18.95 -111.77
N GLY A 202 32.05 -18.33 -110.63
CA GLY A 202 32.32 -16.93 -110.32
C GLY A 202 33.76 -16.65 -109.86
N VAL A 203 34.02 -15.39 -109.55
CA VAL A 203 35.32 -14.92 -109.04
C VAL A 203 35.25 -14.71 -107.54
N LEU A 204 36.30 -15.12 -106.83
CA LEU A 204 36.48 -14.89 -105.39
C LEU A 204 37.65 -13.93 -105.18
N GLU A 205 37.48 -12.96 -104.29
CA GLU A 205 38.55 -11.99 -103.99
C GLU A 205 39.73 -12.65 -103.26
N SER A 206 40.93 -12.12 -103.47
CA SER A 206 42.19 -12.68 -102.99
C SER A 206 42.38 -12.59 -101.47
N ASP A 207 41.64 -11.72 -100.79
CA ASP A 207 41.64 -11.57 -99.34
C ASP A 207 40.68 -12.55 -98.63
N HIS A 208 39.89 -13.31 -99.41
CA HIS A 208 38.87 -14.19 -98.86
C HIS A 208 39.50 -15.41 -98.15
N PRO A 209 39.02 -15.82 -96.96
CA PRO A 209 39.62 -16.92 -96.18
C PRO A 209 39.67 -18.28 -96.91
N ALA A 210 38.74 -18.51 -97.84
CA ALA A 210 38.70 -19.70 -98.68
C ALA A 210 39.44 -19.56 -100.03
N TYR A 211 40.18 -18.47 -100.26
CA TYR A 211 40.82 -18.18 -101.56
C TYR A 211 41.85 -19.24 -101.97
N VAL A 212 42.58 -19.84 -101.02
CA VAL A 212 43.53 -20.93 -101.31
C VAL A 212 42.82 -22.14 -101.94
N ILE A 213 41.62 -22.48 -101.46
CA ILE A 213 40.80 -23.56 -102.01
C ILE A 213 40.32 -23.16 -103.41
N TYR A 214 39.87 -21.91 -103.58
CA TYR A 214 39.47 -21.36 -104.88
C TYR A 214 40.62 -21.37 -105.91
N GLN A 215 41.83 -20.98 -105.51
CA GLN A 215 43.02 -20.97 -106.37
C GLN A 215 43.41 -22.39 -106.81
N SER A 216 43.33 -23.35 -105.88
CA SER A 216 43.58 -24.76 -106.19
C SER A 216 42.59 -25.29 -107.24
N TYR A 217 41.31 -24.94 -107.12
CA TYR A 217 40.26 -25.25 -108.09
C TYR A 217 40.54 -24.60 -109.46
N GLN A 218 40.92 -23.32 -109.49
CA GLN A 218 41.23 -22.62 -110.75
C GLN A 218 42.40 -23.26 -111.49
N SER A 219 43.41 -23.76 -110.78
CA SER A 219 44.58 -24.44 -111.39
C SER A 219 44.27 -25.84 -111.95
N THR A 220 43.20 -26.49 -111.47
CA THR A 220 42.78 -27.83 -111.88
C THR A 220 41.50 -27.82 -112.73
N LYS A 221 41.03 -26.63 -113.14
CA LYS A 221 39.79 -26.41 -113.90
C LYS A 221 39.73 -27.16 -115.24
N GLU A 222 40.87 -27.44 -115.86
CA GLU A 222 40.98 -28.23 -117.11
C GLU A 222 40.67 -29.73 -116.91
N GLN A 223 40.68 -30.24 -115.68
CA GLN A 223 40.32 -31.64 -115.34
C GLN A 223 38.80 -31.89 -115.25
N GLY A 224 37.96 -30.89 -115.54
CA GLY A 224 36.50 -31.07 -115.62
C GLY A 224 35.81 -31.20 -114.26
N SER A 225 34.76 -32.03 -114.17
CA SER A 225 33.83 -32.04 -113.02
C SER A 225 34.45 -32.54 -111.71
N GLU A 226 35.49 -33.38 -111.79
CA GLU A 226 36.13 -34.02 -110.62
C GLU A 226 36.86 -33.00 -109.73
N ALA A 227 37.61 -32.07 -110.33
CA ALA A 227 38.31 -31.00 -109.61
C ALA A 227 37.34 -30.05 -108.89
N LYS A 228 36.20 -29.73 -109.53
CA LYS A 228 35.11 -28.94 -108.92
C LYS A 228 34.52 -29.67 -107.71
N GLN A 229 34.28 -30.98 -107.84
CA GLN A 229 33.69 -31.79 -106.79
C GLN A 229 34.63 -31.96 -105.58
N GLN A 230 35.94 -32.07 -105.83
CA GLN A 230 36.96 -32.11 -104.79
C GLN A 230 37.04 -30.79 -104.00
N ALA A 231 37.03 -29.64 -104.67
CA ALA A 231 37.03 -28.32 -104.01
C ALA A 231 35.75 -28.09 -103.18
N LEU A 232 34.59 -28.49 -103.70
CA LEU A 232 33.32 -28.41 -102.97
C LEU A 232 33.31 -29.30 -101.73
N SER A 233 33.86 -30.52 -101.83
CA SER A 233 34.00 -31.44 -100.70
C SER A 233 34.90 -30.87 -99.58
N GLN A 234 36.01 -30.22 -99.94
CA GLN A 234 36.88 -29.56 -98.96
C GLN A 234 36.17 -28.40 -98.25
N LEU A 235 35.39 -27.58 -98.98
CA LEU A 235 34.58 -26.52 -98.39
C LEU A 235 33.50 -27.08 -97.48
N ASP A 236 32.84 -28.17 -97.87
CA ASP A 236 31.83 -28.84 -97.04
C ASP A 236 32.42 -29.43 -95.76
N ALA A 237 33.63 -30.00 -95.82
CA ALA A 237 34.34 -30.46 -94.64
C ALA A 237 34.65 -29.30 -93.67
N HIS A 238 35.12 -28.16 -94.19
CA HIS A 238 35.36 -26.96 -93.38
C HIS A 238 34.08 -26.39 -92.77
N ILE A 239 32.99 -26.30 -93.55
CA ILE A 239 31.68 -25.84 -93.07
C ILE A 239 31.17 -26.76 -91.96
N THR A 240 31.19 -28.08 -92.17
CA THR A 240 30.73 -29.07 -91.17
C THR A 240 31.54 -28.97 -89.87
N GLN A 241 32.86 -28.76 -89.95
CA GLN A 241 33.72 -28.58 -88.77
C GLN A 241 33.35 -27.30 -87.99
N LEU A 242 33.15 -26.19 -88.70
CA LEU A 242 32.72 -24.92 -88.08
C LEU A 242 31.32 -25.03 -87.48
N GLU A 243 30.38 -25.72 -88.14
CA GLU A 243 29.03 -25.98 -87.62
C GLU A 243 29.05 -26.81 -86.33
N SER A 244 29.93 -27.82 -86.26
CA SER A 244 30.14 -28.62 -85.04
C SER A 244 30.68 -27.76 -83.89
N THR A 245 31.66 -26.90 -84.18
CA THR A 245 32.22 -25.97 -83.18
C THR A 245 31.17 -24.94 -82.73
N LEU A 246 30.38 -24.41 -83.66
CA LEU A 246 29.27 -23.51 -83.38
C LEU A 246 28.21 -24.16 -82.49
N ALA A 247 27.86 -25.42 -82.75
CA ALA A 247 26.94 -26.18 -81.91
C ALA A 247 27.49 -26.31 -80.48
N GLY A 248 28.79 -26.59 -80.34
CA GLY A 248 29.50 -26.62 -79.05
C GLY A 248 29.42 -25.27 -78.31
N TYR A 249 29.72 -24.16 -78.97
CA TYR A 249 29.62 -22.83 -78.36
C TYR A 249 28.20 -22.47 -77.95
N ARG A 250 27.18 -22.82 -78.75
CA ARG A 250 25.77 -22.58 -78.41
C ARG A 250 25.33 -23.31 -77.15
N VAL A 251 25.78 -24.55 -76.96
CA VAL A 251 25.53 -25.31 -75.73
C VAL A 251 26.17 -24.62 -74.52
N GLN A 252 27.43 -24.19 -74.66
CA GLN A 252 28.13 -23.47 -73.58
C GLN A 252 27.47 -22.12 -73.28
N TYR A 253 27.03 -21.40 -74.30
CA TYR A 253 26.34 -20.11 -74.18
C TYR A 253 25.01 -20.24 -73.42
N ALA A 254 24.25 -21.31 -73.68
CA ALA A 254 23.01 -21.59 -72.95
C ALA A 254 23.27 -21.89 -71.46
N GLY A 255 24.44 -22.43 -71.12
CA GLY A 255 24.84 -22.75 -69.75
C GLY A 255 25.54 -21.63 -68.97
N SER A 256 26.16 -20.65 -69.65
CA SER A 256 27.02 -19.65 -69.02
C SER A 256 26.29 -18.40 -68.50
N GLY A 257 25.02 -18.19 -68.88
CA GLY A 257 24.24 -16.99 -68.51
C GLY A 257 23.44 -17.08 -67.20
N ALA A 258 23.55 -18.16 -66.44
CA ALA A 258 22.76 -18.35 -65.23
C ALA A 258 23.18 -17.38 -64.12
N GLN A 259 22.24 -16.59 -63.61
CA GLN A 259 22.46 -15.67 -62.50
C GLN A 259 21.87 -16.22 -61.19
N GLN A 260 22.63 -16.09 -60.11
CA GLN A 260 22.17 -16.38 -58.76
C GLN A 260 21.40 -15.18 -58.19
N ALA A 261 20.34 -15.46 -57.43
CA ALA A 261 19.61 -14.44 -56.68
C ALA A 261 20.41 -14.00 -55.45
N TYR A 262 20.34 -12.71 -55.12
CA TYR A 262 20.92 -12.18 -53.88
C TYR A 262 20.25 -12.76 -52.64
N ALA A 263 20.99 -12.81 -51.54
CA ALA A 263 20.49 -13.30 -50.27
C ALA A 263 19.33 -12.43 -49.77
N SER A 264 18.18 -13.05 -49.53
CA SER A 264 16.98 -12.44 -48.94
C SER A 264 16.78 -12.93 -47.51
N GLY A 265 16.18 -12.10 -46.64
CA GLY A 265 15.80 -12.52 -45.28
C GLY A 265 16.61 -11.87 -44.15
N LEU A 266 17.58 -11.01 -44.46
CA LEU A 266 18.30 -10.22 -43.44
C LEU A 266 17.34 -9.43 -42.55
N GLY A 267 16.33 -8.78 -43.14
CA GLY A 267 15.32 -8.03 -42.39
C GLY A 267 14.57 -8.91 -41.38
N SER A 268 14.11 -10.10 -41.79
CA SER A 268 13.46 -11.04 -40.88
C SER A 268 14.38 -11.58 -39.79
N GLN A 269 15.66 -11.81 -40.09
CA GLN A 269 16.64 -12.26 -39.09
C GLN A 269 16.91 -11.17 -38.05
N LEU A 270 17.07 -9.92 -38.48
CA LEU A 270 17.24 -8.77 -37.58
C LEU A 270 16.01 -8.53 -36.71
N GLU A 271 14.81 -8.66 -37.28
CA GLU A 271 13.56 -8.51 -36.53
C GLU A 271 13.36 -9.64 -35.52
N SER A 272 13.71 -10.88 -35.89
CA SER A 272 13.70 -12.02 -34.99
C SER A 272 14.69 -11.83 -33.84
N LEU A 273 15.91 -11.35 -34.12
CA LEU A 273 16.92 -11.06 -33.09
C LEU A 273 16.41 -9.98 -32.12
N LYS A 274 15.84 -8.89 -32.65
CA LYS A 274 15.23 -7.82 -31.84
C LYS A 274 14.11 -8.37 -30.97
N SER A 275 13.21 -9.17 -31.54
CA SER A 275 12.06 -9.75 -30.84
C SER A 275 12.51 -10.69 -29.72
N GLN A 276 13.53 -11.52 -29.94
CA GLN A 276 14.09 -12.40 -28.93
C GLN A 276 14.68 -11.61 -27.75
N GLN A 277 15.44 -10.54 -28.03
CA GLN A 277 16.03 -9.71 -26.99
C GLN A 277 14.96 -8.93 -26.21
N LEU A 278 13.94 -8.40 -26.89
CA LEU A 278 12.80 -7.74 -26.23
C LEU A 278 11.99 -8.72 -25.36
N ALA A 279 11.80 -9.96 -25.81
CA ALA A 279 11.12 -10.98 -25.02
C ALA A 279 11.92 -11.31 -23.74
N LYS A 280 13.25 -11.43 -23.83
CA LYS A 280 14.12 -11.65 -22.66
C LYS A 280 14.02 -10.48 -21.67
N VAL A 281 14.08 -9.24 -22.17
CA VAL A 281 13.91 -8.04 -21.33
C VAL A 281 12.52 -8.00 -20.70
N GLY A 282 11.46 -8.35 -21.42
CA GLY A 282 10.10 -8.42 -20.89
C GLY A 282 9.94 -9.46 -19.76
N GLN A 283 10.58 -10.62 -19.89
CA GLN A 283 10.62 -11.63 -18.83
C GLN A 283 11.35 -11.12 -17.59
N GLU A 284 12.51 -10.48 -17.78
CA GLU A 284 13.30 -9.94 -16.68
C GLU A 284 12.57 -8.80 -15.96
N LEU A 285 11.88 -7.90 -16.69
CA LEU A 285 11.01 -6.87 -16.11
C LEU A 285 9.90 -7.49 -15.26
N THR A 286 9.27 -8.57 -15.74
CA THR A 286 8.21 -9.26 -14.99
C THR A 286 8.74 -9.86 -13.69
N LEU A 287 9.91 -10.50 -13.74
CA LEU A 287 10.56 -11.06 -12.55
C LEU A 287 10.96 -9.96 -11.55
N LEU A 288 11.44 -8.84 -12.07
CA LEU A 288 11.83 -7.70 -11.24
C LEU A 288 10.62 -7.05 -10.57
N ASP A 289 9.51 -6.91 -11.28
CA ASP A 289 8.25 -6.42 -10.72
C ASP A 289 7.72 -7.33 -9.60
N GLN A 290 7.81 -8.66 -9.78
CA GLN A 290 7.45 -9.60 -8.72
C GLN A 290 8.32 -9.43 -7.47
N LYS A 291 9.65 -9.28 -7.64
CA LYS A 291 10.57 -9.02 -6.52
C LYS A 291 10.29 -7.69 -5.83
N ILE A 292 10.00 -6.64 -6.60
CA ILE A 292 9.64 -5.32 -6.03
C ILE A 292 8.38 -5.46 -5.19
N LEU A 293 7.34 -6.14 -5.67
CA LEU A 293 6.11 -6.38 -4.92
C LEU A 293 6.35 -7.17 -3.63
N GLU A 294 7.20 -8.20 -3.68
CA GLU A 294 7.56 -9.00 -2.51
C GLU A 294 8.28 -8.15 -1.45
N VAL A 295 9.29 -7.37 -1.86
CA VAL A 295 10.05 -6.47 -0.99
C VAL A 295 9.18 -5.33 -0.45
N GLU A 296 8.28 -4.77 -1.27
CA GLU A 296 7.30 -3.75 -0.84
C GLU A 296 6.35 -4.29 0.24
N SER A 297 5.85 -5.51 0.05
CA SER A 297 5.03 -6.20 1.03
C SER A 297 5.81 -6.45 2.34
N GLY A 298 7.04 -6.95 2.23
CA GLY A 298 7.94 -7.15 3.37
C GLY A 298 8.20 -5.85 4.14
N LYS A 299 8.52 -4.76 3.43
CA LYS A 299 8.70 -3.42 4.02
C LYS A 299 7.44 -2.95 4.74
N LYS A 300 6.26 -3.13 4.14
CA LYS A 300 4.99 -2.73 4.73
C LYS A 300 4.69 -3.49 6.02
N ILE A 301 4.98 -4.79 6.04
CA ILE A 301 4.82 -5.62 7.25
C ILE A 301 5.75 -5.10 8.36
N GLN A 302 7.03 -4.84 8.06
CA GLN A 302 7.96 -4.29 9.04
C GLN A 302 7.56 -2.89 9.52
N GLY A 303 7.08 -2.04 8.62
CA GLY A 303 6.53 -0.73 8.99
C GLY A 303 5.36 -0.84 9.96
N ASN A 304 4.42 -1.76 9.71
CA ASN A 304 3.30 -2.00 10.63
C ASN A 304 3.77 -2.53 11.99
N LEU A 305 4.83 -3.34 12.03
CA LEU A 305 5.42 -3.82 13.29
C LEU A 305 6.10 -2.69 14.07
N LEU A 306 6.75 -1.74 13.37
CA LEU A 306 7.31 -0.54 13.98
C LEU A 306 6.23 0.39 14.55
N GLU A 307 5.13 0.57 13.82
CA GLU A 307 3.96 1.33 14.32
C GLU A 307 3.34 0.65 15.54
N LYS A 308 3.25 -0.69 15.58
CA LYS A 308 2.88 -1.43 16.80
C LYS A 308 3.84 -1.18 17.98
N GLY A 309 5.07 -0.76 17.71
CA GLY A 309 6.04 -0.36 18.73
C GLY A 309 5.70 0.97 19.42
N LYS A 310 4.66 1.69 18.99
CA LYS A 310 4.24 2.98 19.56
C LYS A 310 2.73 2.98 19.79
N ILE A 311 2.31 3.49 20.94
CA ILE A 311 0.90 3.75 21.23
C ILE A 311 0.72 5.26 21.29
N THR A 312 -0.17 5.79 20.46
CA THR A 312 -0.53 7.22 20.43
C THR A 312 -2.00 7.41 20.81
N ALA A 313 -2.34 8.60 21.28
CA ALA A 313 -3.71 8.96 21.60
C ALA A 313 -4.53 9.12 20.31
N THR A 314 -5.66 8.41 20.20
CA THR A 314 -6.54 8.47 19.02
C THR A 314 -7.34 9.76 18.94
N GLU A 315 -7.64 10.37 20.10
CA GLU A 315 -8.45 11.58 20.26
C GLU A 315 -7.97 12.37 21.49
N ASP A 316 -8.46 13.60 21.65
CA ASP A 316 -8.25 14.40 22.86
C ASP A 316 -9.04 13.82 24.04
N GLY A 317 -8.41 13.68 25.20
CA GLY A 317 -9.11 13.16 26.37
C GLY A 317 -8.26 13.11 27.64
N VAL A 318 -8.86 12.58 28.70
CA VAL A 318 -8.24 12.38 30.01
C VAL A 318 -7.96 10.89 30.20
N LEU A 319 -6.72 10.55 30.52
CA LEU A 319 -6.30 9.18 30.77
C LEU A 319 -6.78 8.69 32.14
N HIS A 320 -7.33 7.49 32.15
CA HIS A 320 -7.66 6.71 33.34
C HIS A 320 -6.93 5.37 33.28
N LEU A 321 -5.96 5.16 34.17
CA LEU A 321 -5.06 4.01 34.12
C LEU A 321 -5.70 2.79 34.77
N ASN A 322 -5.39 1.62 34.22
CA ASN A 322 -5.63 0.36 34.92
C ASN A 322 -4.53 0.15 35.97
N PRO A 323 -4.85 0.12 37.28
CA PRO A 323 -3.86 0.04 38.35
C PRO A 323 -3.05 -1.26 38.32
N GLU A 324 -3.60 -2.36 37.80
CA GLU A 324 -2.98 -3.70 37.84
C GLU A 324 -1.67 -3.80 37.04
N HIS A 325 -1.44 -2.91 36.07
CA HIS A 325 -0.30 -3.00 35.15
C HIS A 325 0.53 -1.72 35.06
N SER A 326 0.19 -0.71 35.87
CA SER A 326 0.80 0.63 35.86
C SER A 326 2.33 0.67 36.09
N ARG A 327 2.90 -0.37 36.72
CA ARG A 327 4.35 -0.46 37.05
C ARG A 327 5.11 -1.55 36.29
N SER A 328 4.44 -2.30 35.42
CA SER A 328 5.06 -3.40 34.69
C SER A 328 5.84 -2.88 33.48
N THR A 329 7.04 -3.41 33.25
CA THR A 329 7.88 -3.05 32.10
C THR A 329 7.65 -3.94 30.88
N ILE A 330 7.01 -5.10 31.07
CA ILE A 330 6.60 -6.02 30.01
C ILE A 330 5.13 -6.31 30.25
N ILE A 331 4.30 -6.04 29.25
CA ILE A 331 2.84 -6.20 29.34
C ILE A 331 2.38 -6.98 28.11
N PRO A 332 1.64 -8.09 28.27
CA PRO A 332 1.15 -8.88 27.13
C PRO A 332 0.32 -8.04 26.15
N GLU A 333 0.48 -8.29 24.86
CA GLU A 333 -0.33 -7.70 23.79
C GLU A 333 -1.82 -7.96 24.05
N GLY A 334 -2.66 -6.94 23.85
CA GLY A 334 -4.10 -6.97 24.11
C GLY A 334 -4.50 -6.60 25.54
N THR A 335 -3.55 -6.49 26.47
CA THR A 335 -3.84 -6.06 27.85
C THR A 335 -4.28 -4.58 27.89
N ILE A 336 -5.36 -4.28 28.61
CA ILE A 336 -5.84 -2.90 28.77
C ILE A 336 -4.93 -2.13 29.73
N LEU A 337 -4.30 -1.07 29.21
CA LEU A 337 -3.39 -0.20 29.95
C LEU A 337 -4.14 0.98 30.56
N ALA A 338 -5.02 1.60 29.78
CA ALA A 338 -5.77 2.78 30.18
C ALA A 338 -7.05 2.92 29.34
N HIS A 339 -7.98 3.71 29.86
CA HIS A 339 -9.12 4.23 29.11
C HIS A 339 -8.94 5.73 28.88
N LEU A 340 -9.40 6.19 27.72
CA LEU A 340 -9.47 7.60 27.38
C LEU A 340 -10.89 8.08 27.62
N PHE A 341 -11.06 9.02 28.54
CA PHE A 341 -12.34 9.63 28.89
C PHE A 341 -12.46 11.03 28.30
N PRO A 342 -13.69 11.51 28.02
CA PRO A 342 -13.90 12.86 27.53
C PRO A 342 -13.50 13.91 28.56
N GLN A 343 -13.13 15.10 28.09
CA GLN A 343 -12.83 16.19 29.00
C GLN A 343 -14.13 16.81 29.53
N LEU A 344 -14.31 16.76 30.85
CA LEU A 344 -15.47 17.33 31.55
C LEU A 344 -15.69 18.82 31.24
N ALA A 345 -14.60 19.60 31.08
CA ALA A 345 -14.67 21.01 30.70
C ALA A 345 -15.31 21.26 29.32
N ARG A 346 -15.17 20.29 28.40
CA ARG A 346 -15.67 20.38 27.02
C ARG A 346 -17.07 19.78 26.87
N GLU A 347 -17.30 18.59 27.41
CA GLU A 347 -18.61 17.93 27.32
C GLU A 347 -19.64 18.53 28.30
N ARG A 348 -19.17 19.19 29.37
CA ARG A 348 -20.03 19.80 30.42
C ARG A 348 -21.08 18.85 30.99
N LYS A 349 -20.84 17.55 30.91
CA LYS A 349 -21.73 16.50 31.38
C LYS A 349 -20.91 15.48 32.15
N ALA A 350 -21.42 15.08 33.31
CA ALA A 350 -20.86 14.01 34.12
C ALA A 350 -21.94 13.01 34.49
N LYS A 351 -21.55 11.74 34.49
CA LYS A 351 -22.37 10.65 35.01
C LYS A 351 -21.95 10.37 36.44
N LEU A 352 -22.94 10.22 37.31
CA LEU A 352 -22.75 9.84 38.70
C LEU A 352 -23.34 8.46 38.88
N THR A 353 -22.54 7.55 39.43
CA THR A 353 -22.96 6.18 39.73
C THR A 353 -23.01 6.01 41.24
N ALA A 354 -24.13 5.51 41.76
CA ALA A 354 -24.34 5.26 43.18
C ALA A 354 -24.91 3.86 43.41
N TYR A 355 -24.61 3.25 44.55
CA TYR A 355 -25.18 1.97 44.95
C TYR A 355 -26.15 2.17 46.11
N ILE A 356 -27.40 1.78 45.93
CA ILE A 356 -28.50 2.03 46.87
C ILE A 356 -29.11 0.70 47.31
N SER A 357 -29.48 0.60 48.59
CA SER A 357 -30.05 -0.63 49.13
C SER A 357 -31.46 -0.91 48.61
N SER A 358 -31.86 -2.19 48.58
CA SER A 358 -33.21 -2.59 48.15
C SER A 358 -34.35 -1.99 48.98
N LYS A 359 -34.09 -1.54 50.21
CA LYS A 359 -35.10 -0.87 51.05
C LYS A 359 -35.40 0.55 50.56
N GLU A 360 -34.39 1.20 50.02
CA GLU A 360 -34.41 2.63 49.68
C GLU A 360 -34.70 2.88 48.19
N VAL A 361 -34.58 1.85 47.35
CA VAL A 361 -34.86 1.92 45.91
C VAL A 361 -36.35 2.11 45.59
N ALA A 362 -37.25 1.67 46.45
CA ALA A 362 -38.71 1.72 46.22
C ALA A 362 -39.23 3.15 46.04
N ASP A 363 -38.58 4.13 46.67
CA ASP A 363 -38.95 5.55 46.60
C ASP A 363 -38.27 6.30 45.44
N LEU A 364 -37.41 5.62 44.67
CA LEU A 364 -36.65 6.21 43.58
C LEU A 364 -37.34 6.04 42.23
N LYS A 365 -37.38 7.13 41.46
CA LYS A 365 -37.93 7.15 40.10
C LYS A 365 -37.00 7.85 39.14
N HIS A 366 -37.06 7.44 37.88
CA HIS A 366 -36.43 8.15 36.77
C HIS A 366 -36.89 9.62 36.75
N GLY A 367 -35.94 10.55 36.61
CA GLY A 367 -36.18 12.00 36.56
C GLY A 367 -36.14 12.71 37.92
N ASN A 368 -36.04 11.99 39.04
CA ASN A 368 -35.91 12.61 40.36
C ASN A 368 -34.61 13.42 40.46
N GLU A 369 -34.68 14.58 41.11
CA GLU A 369 -33.52 15.43 41.38
C GLU A 369 -32.75 14.93 42.61
N VAL A 370 -31.44 14.79 42.46
CA VAL A 370 -30.52 14.35 43.50
C VAL A 370 -29.39 15.34 43.65
N ARG A 371 -28.87 15.48 44.87
CA ARG A 371 -27.79 16.39 45.21
C ARG A 371 -26.53 15.61 45.49
N PHE A 372 -25.54 15.72 44.62
CA PHE A 372 -24.21 15.16 44.86
C PHE A 372 -23.33 16.18 45.56
N THR A 373 -22.72 15.78 46.66
CA THR A 373 -21.78 16.61 47.42
C THR A 373 -20.44 15.89 47.54
N THR A 374 -19.38 16.49 47.01
CA THR A 374 -18.01 15.99 47.15
C THR A 374 -17.11 17.05 47.80
N VAL A 375 -16.04 16.61 48.45
CA VAL A 375 -15.04 17.48 49.06
C VAL A 375 -13.87 17.58 48.10
N THR A 376 -13.53 18.80 47.69
CA THR A 376 -12.34 19.08 46.87
C THR A 376 -11.15 19.50 47.73
N ASP A 377 -9.94 19.50 47.17
CA ASP A 377 -8.60 19.68 47.80
C ASP A 377 -8.43 20.92 48.74
N ALA A 378 -9.46 21.74 48.95
CA ALA A 378 -9.42 22.96 49.76
C ALA A 378 -10.56 23.08 50.79
N ASN A 379 -11.08 21.98 51.36
CA ASN A 379 -12.23 21.97 52.28
C ASN A 379 -13.51 22.65 51.72
N LYS A 380 -13.56 22.89 50.41
CA LYS A 380 -14.71 23.46 49.71
C LYS A 380 -15.58 22.32 49.22
N GLN A 381 -16.84 22.33 49.65
CA GLN A 381 -17.84 21.38 49.19
C GLN A 381 -18.29 21.80 47.78
N LEU A 382 -18.18 20.88 46.84
CA LEU A 382 -18.78 21.01 45.52
C LEU A 382 -20.15 20.33 45.57
N VAL A 383 -21.20 21.11 45.36
CA VAL A 383 -22.58 20.63 45.31
C VAL A 383 -23.05 20.65 43.85
N LEU A 384 -23.45 19.49 43.34
CA LEU A 384 -24.00 19.29 42.02
C LEU A 384 -25.46 18.86 42.13
N THR A 385 -26.31 19.45 41.28
CA THR A 385 -27.72 19.03 41.15
C THR A 385 -27.83 18.17 39.91
N SER A 386 -28.23 16.92 40.10
CA SER A 386 -28.22 15.89 39.07
C SER A 386 -29.61 15.27 38.94
N LYS A 387 -29.92 14.67 37.79
CA LYS A 387 -31.19 13.98 37.56
C LYS A 387 -30.96 12.51 37.37
N ILE A 388 -31.77 11.67 38.02
CA ILE A 388 -31.69 10.22 37.88
C ILE A 388 -32.11 9.83 36.47
N THR A 389 -31.21 9.17 35.74
CA THR A 389 -31.41 8.73 34.36
C THR A 389 -31.61 7.24 34.24
N ASN A 390 -31.10 6.45 35.19
CA ASN A 390 -31.32 5.01 35.19
C ASN A 390 -31.23 4.42 36.61
N ILE A 391 -31.99 3.35 36.84
CA ILE A 391 -31.90 2.52 38.03
C ILE A 391 -31.94 1.09 37.52
N ASP A 392 -30.89 0.32 37.80
CA ASP A 392 -30.80 -1.06 37.34
C ASP A 392 -31.96 -1.89 37.91
N THR A 393 -32.51 -2.80 37.09
CA THR A 393 -33.62 -3.68 37.49
C THR A 393 -33.15 -4.89 38.29
N SER A 394 -31.84 -5.18 38.27
CA SER A 394 -31.20 -6.24 39.04
C SER A 394 -30.28 -5.65 40.12
N ALA A 395 -30.22 -6.34 41.26
CA ALA A 395 -29.28 -5.97 42.31
C ALA A 395 -27.89 -6.54 42.01
N THR A 396 -26.88 -5.71 42.23
CA THR A 396 -25.47 -6.12 42.31
C THR A 396 -25.21 -6.70 43.70
N GLN A 397 -24.78 -7.95 43.76
CA GLN A 397 -24.41 -8.61 45.02
C GLN A 397 -23.05 -8.09 45.47
N THR A 398 -23.00 -7.48 46.66
CA THR A 398 -21.76 -7.04 47.30
C THR A 398 -21.57 -7.76 48.63
N GLU A 399 -20.38 -7.70 49.21
CA GLU A 399 -20.11 -8.27 50.55
C GLU A 399 -21.04 -7.72 51.65
N LYS A 400 -21.60 -6.51 51.45
CA LYS A 400 -22.50 -5.82 52.39
C LYS A 400 -23.98 -6.03 52.08
N GLY A 401 -24.32 -6.86 51.09
CA GLY A 401 -25.69 -7.15 50.68
C GLY A 401 -25.99 -6.77 49.23
N ASN A 402 -27.28 -6.80 48.88
CA ASN A 402 -27.77 -6.51 47.54
C ASN A 402 -27.99 -5.01 47.37
N PHE A 403 -27.32 -4.40 46.39
CA PHE A 403 -27.46 -2.98 46.06
C PHE A 403 -27.89 -2.81 44.60
N PHE A 404 -28.77 -1.87 44.34
CA PHE A 404 -29.14 -1.46 42.99
C PHE A 404 -28.23 -0.33 42.53
N LYS A 405 -27.74 -0.43 41.30
CA LYS A 405 -26.95 0.64 40.68
C LYS A 405 -27.89 1.73 40.21
N LEU A 406 -27.64 2.95 40.67
CA LEU A 406 -28.33 4.16 40.24
C LEU A 406 -27.37 5.02 39.43
N GLU A 407 -27.85 5.53 38.31
CA GLU A 407 -27.11 6.42 37.43
C GLU A 407 -27.85 7.77 37.34
N ALA A 408 -27.12 8.86 37.56
CA ALA A 408 -27.62 10.21 37.45
C ALA A 408 -26.72 11.05 36.54
N GLU A 409 -27.32 11.93 35.75
CA GLU A 409 -26.58 12.85 34.87
C GLU A 409 -26.59 14.26 35.45
N THR A 410 -25.45 14.95 35.32
CA THR A 410 -25.26 16.32 35.79
C THR A 410 -24.74 17.19 34.67
N ASP A 411 -25.42 18.31 34.41
CA ASP A 411 -24.87 19.39 33.59
C ASP A 411 -23.94 20.26 34.44
N LEU A 412 -22.70 20.45 33.97
CA LEU A 412 -21.62 21.14 34.68
C LEU A 412 -21.39 22.55 34.12
N ASN A 413 -21.27 23.52 35.02
CA ASN A 413 -20.75 24.84 34.67
C ASN A 413 -19.21 24.80 34.53
N ALA A 414 -18.64 25.80 33.83
CA ALA A 414 -17.20 25.85 33.54
C ALA A 414 -16.32 25.70 34.81
N GLU A 415 -16.67 26.39 35.90
CA GLU A 415 -15.94 26.30 37.16
C GLU A 415 -16.07 24.93 37.85
N GLN A 416 -17.23 24.27 37.70
CA GLN A 416 -17.47 22.95 38.27
C GLN A 416 -16.72 21.88 37.47
N ALA A 417 -16.70 22.01 36.15
CA ALA A 417 -16.04 21.08 35.25
C ALA A 417 -14.51 21.11 35.35
N GLU A 418 -13.92 22.24 35.78
CA GLU A 418 -12.49 22.36 36.04
C GLU A 418 -12.08 21.70 37.37
N LYS A 419 -12.98 21.72 38.37
CA LYS A 419 -12.73 21.19 39.72
C LYS A 419 -13.10 19.72 39.87
N LEU A 420 -13.96 19.20 39.00
CA LEU A 420 -14.40 17.80 39.01
C LEU A 420 -13.38 16.92 38.29
N ARG A 421 -13.06 15.77 38.86
CA ARG A 421 -12.21 14.72 38.26
C ARG A 421 -12.96 13.40 38.27
N TYR A 422 -12.63 12.51 37.34
CA TYR A 422 -13.17 11.16 37.32
C TYR A 422 -12.65 10.36 38.53
N GLY A 423 -13.48 9.46 39.04
CA GLY A 423 -13.18 8.67 40.23
C GLY A 423 -13.33 9.41 41.55
N LEU A 424 -13.73 10.69 41.57
CA LEU A 424 -14.05 11.38 42.82
C LEU A 424 -15.25 10.73 43.50
N GLU A 425 -15.06 10.40 44.77
CA GLU A 425 -16.13 9.93 45.65
C GLU A 425 -16.88 11.11 46.27
N GLY A 426 -18.16 10.92 46.51
CA GLY A 426 -19.01 11.87 47.19
C GLY A 426 -20.27 11.24 47.73
N ARG A 427 -21.12 12.09 48.31
CA ARG A 427 -22.41 11.69 48.87
C ARG A 427 -23.52 12.16 47.95
N LEU A 428 -24.28 11.22 47.43
CA LEU A 428 -25.54 11.49 46.75
C LEU A 428 -26.65 11.56 47.79
N THR A 429 -27.37 12.68 47.83
CA THR A 429 -28.49 12.92 48.75
C THR A 429 -29.76 13.18 47.96
N MET A 430 -30.82 12.42 48.23
CA MET A 430 -32.13 12.66 47.65
C MET A 430 -33.14 12.98 48.74
N ILE A 431 -34.01 13.97 48.51
CA ILE A 431 -35.12 14.27 49.41
C ILE A 431 -36.32 13.41 48.98
N THR A 432 -36.62 12.34 49.73
CA THR A 432 -37.73 11.40 49.42
C THR A 432 -39.08 11.88 49.96
N GLY A 433 -39.09 12.80 50.93
CA GLY A 433 -40.34 13.36 51.47
C GLY A 433 -40.13 14.31 52.65
N ARG A 434 -41.24 14.89 53.14
CA ARG A 434 -41.29 15.77 54.32
C ARG A 434 -42.23 15.16 55.36
N LYS A 435 -41.72 14.86 56.55
CA LYS A 435 -42.54 14.42 57.71
C LYS A 435 -42.53 15.50 58.79
N SER A 436 -43.61 15.63 59.56
CA SER A 436 -43.57 16.50 60.75
C SER A 436 -42.61 15.93 61.79
N PHE A 437 -41.99 16.81 62.59
CA PHE A 437 -41.05 16.38 63.64
C PHE A 437 -41.68 15.37 64.60
N LEU A 438 -42.97 15.54 64.92
CA LEU A 438 -43.71 14.62 65.78
C LEU A 438 -43.76 13.20 65.20
N ARG A 439 -44.12 13.06 63.91
CA ARG A 439 -44.16 11.76 63.24
C ARG A 439 -42.76 11.13 63.14
N TYR A 440 -41.75 11.92 62.79
CA TYR A 440 -40.38 11.42 62.71
C TYR A 440 -39.88 10.80 64.04
N TYR A 441 -40.15 11.47 65.17
CA TYR A 441 -39.74 10.95 66.47
C TYR A 441 -40.63 9.81 66.97
N LEU A 442 -41.94 9.84 66.71
CA LEU A 442 -42.83 8.72 67.07
C LEU A 442 -42.48 7.45 66.30
N ASP A 443 -42.30 7.51 64.98
CA ASP A 443 -41.93 6.35 64.14
C ASP A 443 -40.66 5.68 64.68
N ARG A 444 -39.66 6.50 65.03
CA ARG A 444 -38.38 6.04 65.59
C ARG A 444 -38.51 5.45 67.00
N PHE A 445 -39.43 5.95 67.81
CA PHE A 445 -39.67 5.46 69.18
C PHE A 445 -40.50 4.16 69.20
N LEU A 446 -41.43 4.02 68.25
CA LEU A 446 -42.34 2.87 68.14
C LEU A 446 -41.76 1.69 67.35
N LYS A 447 -40.55 1.81 66.78
CA LYS A 447 -39.92 0.79 65.89
C LYS A 447 -40.86 0.31 64.77
N GLN A 448 -41.75 1.18 64.31
CA GLN A 448 -42.41 0.97 63.03
C GLN A 448 -41.47 1.55 61.98
N GLU A 449 -40.64 0.67 61.39
CA GLU A 449 -39.97 0.99 60.12
C GLU A 449 -41.01 1.17 59.01
#